data_AF-A0A2G9S4Q3-F1
#
_entry.id   AF-A0A2G9S4Q3-F1
#
_cell.length_a   1.000
_cell.length_b   1.000
_cell.length_c   1.000
_cell.angle_alpha   90.00
_cell.angle_beta   90.00
_cell.angle_gamma   90.00
#
_symmetry.space_group_name_H-M   'P 1'
#
loop_
_entity.id
_entity.type
_entity.pdbx_description
1 polymer ?
#
loop_
_entity_poly.entity_id
_entity_poly.type
_entity_poly.pdbx_seq_one_letter_code
_entity_poly.pdbx_strand_id
1 'polypeptide(L)'
;MHESVFPFYLRPRTPFLFDTKIVEIIIICMITAATFIIILPGIRGKLRTFWIVKVLTSLFIGTVILSVNFTCDWEVGSITVTTVYKSFSHTMVNASIGLWVGLRGLNITLTGDPIHQFNETINYNERFSWETRIQYDTDYQEGLERGLPNPILYVAEKFISISPCRLHQQYCASSYYASALMW
;
A
#
# COMPACT_ATOMS: atom_id res chain seq x y z
N MET A 1 39.66 -7.52 21.32
CA MET A 1 39.54 -6.09 20.95
C MET A 1 38.69 -6.02 19.69
N HIS A 2 37.37 -5.89 19.82
CA HIS A 2 36.57 -5.41 18.70
C HIS A 2 36.78 -3.91 18.65
N GLU A 3 37.42 -3.45 17.58
CA GLU A 3 37.62 -2.03 17.33
C GLU A 3 36.27 -1.31 17.38
N SER A 4 36.27 -0.14 18.00
CA SER A 4 35.14 0.76 18.16
C SER A 4 34.72 1.37 16.82
N VAL A 5 34.28 0.53 15.88
CA VAL A 5 33.80 0.96 14.56
C VAL A 5 32.29 1.15 14.65
N PHE A 6 31.88 2.41 14.68
CA PHE A 6 30.48 2.81 14.61
C PHE A 6 30.14 3.18 13.15
N PRO A 7 28.98 2.74 12.62
CA PRO A 7 27.95 1.93 13.27
C PRO A 7 28.26 0.42 13.28
N PHE A 8 27.83 -0.27 14.35
CA PHE A 8 27.98 -1.73 14.50
C PHE A 8 27.30 -2.55 13.39
N TYR A 9 26.27 -1.98 12.75
CA TYR A 9 25.57 -2.61 11.63
C TYR A 9 25.68 -1.71 10.40
N LEU A 10 26.62 -2.03 9.52
CA LEU A 10 26.83 -1.37 8.23
C LEU A 10 25.80 -1.78 7.17
N ARG A 11 24.88 -2.70 7.49
CA ARG A 11 23.92 -3.24 6.52
C ARG A 11 22.78 -2.24 6.30
N PRO A 12 22.49 -1.85 5.04
CA PRO A 12 21.35 -0.99 4.75
C PRO A 12 20.05 -1.66 5.21
N ARG A 13 19.16 -0.89 5.82
CA ARG A 13 17.83 -1.38 6.20
C ARG A 13 17.10 -1.79 4.93
N THR A 14 16.66 -3.05 4.87
CA THR A 14 15.84 -3.53 3.76
C THR A 14 14.41 -3.01 3.94
N PRO A 15 13.85 -2.30 2.95
CA PRO A 15 12.45 -1.89 3.03
C PRO A 15 11.53 -3.12 3.00
N PHE A 16 10.40 -3.04 3.69
CA PHE A 16 9.39 -4.09 3.63
C PHE A 16 8.65 -3.99 2.30
N LEU A 17 8.56 -5.10 1.56
CA LEU A 17 8.10 -5.11 0.16
C LEU A 17 6.56 -5.14 0.00
N PHE A 18 5.83 -5.51 1.04
CA PHE A 18 4.36 -5.72 1.00
C PHE A 18 3.65 -4.80 1.98
N ASP A 19 2.33 -4.63 1.87
CA ASP A 19 1.58 -3.95 2.93
C ASP A 19 1.58 -4.83 4.18
N THR A 20 2.04 -4.27 5.31
CA THR A 20 2.16 -4.98 6.59
C THR A 20 0.80 -5.51 7.08
N LYS A 21 -0.30 -4.79 6.80
CA LYS A 21 -1.65 -5.19 7.22
C LYS A 21 -2.17 -6.39 6.45
N ILE A 22 -1.93 -6.44 5.14
CA ILE A 22 -2.32 -7.58 4.32
C ILE A 22 -1.55 -8.83 4.77
N VAL A 23 -0.24 -8.70 5.02
CA VAL A 23 0.60 -9.80 5.50
C VAL A 23 0.14 -10.30 6.87
N GLU A 24 -0.20 -9.40 7.79
CA GLU A 24 -0.74 -9.75 9.12
C GLU A 24 -2.02 -10.60 8.99
N ILE A 25 -2.97 -10.17 8.15
CA ILE A 25 -4.23 -10.90 7.89
C ILE A 25 -3.96 -12.29 7.31
N ILE A 26 -3.07 -12.40 6.32
CA ILE A 26 -2.72 -13.67 5.67
C ILE A 26 -2.11 -14.64 6.69
N ILE A 27 -1.19 -14.17 7.55
CA ILE A 27 -0.55 -15.01 8.55
C ILE A 27 -1.59 -15.55 9.55
N ILE A 28 -2.48 -14.71 10.06
CA ILE A 28 -3.54 -15.12 10.99
C ILE A 28 -4.46 -16.17 10.35
N CYS A 29 -4.86 -15.94 9.10
CA CYS A 29 -5.66 -16.90 8.34
C CYS A 29 -4.92 -18.24 8.14
N MET A 30 -3.65 -18.20 7.75
CA MET A 30 -2.83 -19.40 7.53
C MET A 30 -2.67 -20.22 8.81
N ILE A 31 -2.42 -19.59 9.95
CA ILE A 31 -2.36 -20.26 11.25
C ILE A 31 -3.71 -20.91 11.57
N THR A 32 -4.81 -20.19 11.36
CA THR A 32 -6.17 -20.70 11.60
C THR A 32 -6.51 -21.87 10.68
N ALA A 33 -6.12 -21.82 9.40
CA ALA A 33 -6.28 -22.93 8.47
C ALA A 33 -5.46 -24.15 8.92
N ALA A 34 -4.21 -23.94 9.34
CA ALA A 34 -3.34 -25.01 9.81
C ALA A 34 -3.89 -25.70 11.08
N THR A 35 -4.45 -24.95 12.03
CA THR A 35 -5.07 -25.56 13.22
C THR A 35 -6.27 -26.44 12.86
N PHE A 36 -7.13 -26.02 11.92
CA PHE A 36 -8.23 -26.85 11.43
C PHE A 36 -7.76 -28.13 10.71
N ILE A 37 -6.65 -28.05 9.99
CA ILE A 37 -6.03 -29.23 9.35
C ILE A 37 -5.45 -30.19 10.40
N ILE A 38 -4.86 -29.68 11.50
CA ILE A 38 -4.30 -30.51 12.57
C ILE A 38 -5.39 -31.24 13.35
N ILE A 39 -6.53 -30.59 13.61
CA ILE A 39 -7.67 -31.20 14.34
C ILE A 39 -8.38 -32.26 13.49
N LEU A 40 -8.14 -32.27 12.18
CA LEU A 40 -8.84 -33.09 11.21
C LEU A 40 -8.89 -34.60 11.50
N PRO A 41 -7.80 -35.27 11.96
CA PRO A 41 -7.82 -36.69 12.24
C PRO A 41 -8.79 -37.09 13.36
N GLY A 42 -9.16 -36.14 14.24
CA GLY A 42 -10.12 -36.35 15.32
C GLY A 42 -11.58 -36.48 14.86
N ILE A 43 -11.89 -36.10 13.61
CA ILE A 43 -13.26 -36.11 13.08
C ILE A 43 -13.55 -37.46 12.42
N ARG A 44 -14.52 -38.19 12.97
CA ARG A 44 -14.93 -39.51 12.47
C ARG A 44 -15.88 -39.40 11.26
N GLY A 45 -15.67 -40.27 10.26
CA GLY A 45 -16.65 -40.53 9.20
C GLY A 45 -16.40 -39.85 7.84
N LYS A 46 -17.21 -40.20 6.85
CA LYS A 46 -17.15 -39.68 5.47
C LYS A 46 -17.53 -38.19 5.36
N LEU A 47 -18.20 -37.62 6.38
CA LEU A 47 -18.51 -36.19 6.46
C LEU A 47 -17.28 -35.30 6.67
N ARG A 48 -16.12 -35.89 6.97
CA ARG A 48 -14.86 -35.17 7.21
C ARG A 48 -14.47 -34.26 6.06
N THR A 49 -14.54 -34.74 4.82
CA THR A 49 -14.17 -33.95 3.63
C THR A 49 -15.11 -32.78 3.42
N PHE A 50 -16.42 -33.01 3.58
CA PHE A 50 -17.43 -31.95 3.50
C PHE A 50 -17.21 -30.87 4.58
N TRP A 51 -16.88 -31.28 5.80
CA TRP A 51 -16.59 -30.38 6.90
C TRP A 51 -15.36 -29.50 6.62
N ILE A 52 -14.25 -30.08 6.14
CA ILE A 52 -13.05 -29.30 5.75
C ILE A 52 -13.40 -28.27 4.70
N VAL A 53 -14.06 -28.70 3.62
CA VAL A 53 -14.37 -27.80 2.50
C VAL A 53 -15.21 -26.64 3.00
N LYS A 54 -16.22 -26.90 3.84
CA LYS A 54 -17.05 -25.85 4.44
C LYS A 54 -16.25 -24.88 5.32
N VAL A 55 -15.35 -25.39 6.17
CA VAL A 55 -14.55 -24.55 7.08
C VAL A 55 -13.54 -23.71 6.28
N LEU A 56 -12.84 -24.32 5.32
CA LEU A 56 -11.87 -23.63 4.49
C LEU A 56 -12.54 -22.59 3.58
N THR A 57 -13.71 -22.88 2.99
CA THR A 57 -14.43 -21.89 2.19
C THR A 57 -14.93 -20.73 3.04
N SER A 58 -15.48 -21.01 4.23
CA SER A 58 -15.88 -19.94 5.16
C SER A 58 -14.70 -19.06 5.59
N LEU A 59 -13.55 -19.68 5.92
CA LEU A 59 -12.34 -18.95 6.30
C LEU A 59 -11.80 -18.12 5.13
N PHE A 60 -11.79 -18.70 3.93
CA PHE A 60 -11.37 -18.03 2.70
C PHE A 60 -12.24 -16.80 2.42
N ILE A 61 -13.57 -16.91 2.49
CA ILE A 61 -14.49 -15.80 2.26
C ILE A 61 -14.20 -14.65 3.24
N GLY A 62 -14.09 -14.95 4.54
CA GLY A 62 -13.79 -13.93 5.56
C GLY A 62 -12.43 -13.26 5.33
N THR A 63 -11.44 -14.05 4.92
CA THR A 63 -10.09 -13.53 4.61
C THR A 63 -10.11 -12.60 3.41
N VAL A 64 -10.80 -12.97 2.33
CA VAL A 64 -10.93 -12.13 1.14
C VAL A 64 -11.61 -10.81 1.47
N ILE A 65 -12.71 -10.82 2.23
CA ILE A 65 -13.42 -9.60 2.65
C ILE A 65 -12.48 -8.68 3.45
N LEU A 66 -11.75 -9.21 4.42
CA LEU A 66 -10.78 -8.43 5.20
C LEU A 66 -9.64 -7.90 4.30
N SER A 67 -9.01 -8.74 3.49
CA SER A 67 -7.92 -8.32 2.61
C SER A 67 -8.34 -7.22 1.64
N VAL A 68 -9.54 -7.32 1.06
CA VAL A 68 -10.08 -6.31 0.12
C VAL A 68 -10.44 -5.00 0.82
N ASN A 69 -10.81 -5.03 2.11
CA ASN A 69 -11.02 -3.79 2.89
C ASN A 69 -9.70 -3.02 3.13
N PHE A 70 -8.58 -3.74 3.29
CA PHE A 70 -7.27 -3.14 3.56
C PHE A 70 -6.40 -2.94 2.31
N THR A 71 -6.78 -3.44 1.14
CA THR A 71 -5.98 -3.28 -0.08
C THR A 71 -6.01 -1.85 -0.63
N CYS A 72 -4.94 -1.48 -1.34
CA CYS A 72 -4.80 -0.20 -2.06
C CYS A 72 -5.00 -0.32 -3.58
N ASP A 73 -5.54 -1.46 -4.04
CA ASP A 73 -5.64 -1.81 -5.46
C ASP A 73 -7.07 -1.69 -6.01
N TRP A 74 -7.89 -0.79 -5.46
CA TRP A 74 -9.27 -0.60 -5.92
C TRP A 74 -9.34 0.07 -7.28
N GLU A 75 -8.48 1.06 -7.50
CA GLU A 75 -8.29 1.69 -8.81
C GLU A 75 -6.80 1.93 -9.04
N VAL A 76 -6.29 1.45 -10.17
CA VAL A 76 -4.86 1.50 -10.48
C VAL A 76 -4.66 2.12 -11.85
N GLY A 77 -3.74 3.08 -11.91
CA GLY A 77 -3.29 3.69 -13.16
C GLY A 77 -1.78 3.80 -13.17
N SER A 78 -1.14 3.50 -14.31
CA SER A 78 0.30 3.69 -14.46
C SER A 78 0.63 4.28 -15.81
N ILE A 79 1.64 5.16 -15.84
CA ILE A 79 2.10 5.80 -17.06
C ILE A 79 3.60 6.06 -17.01
N THR A 80 4.29 5.78 -18.10
CA THR A 80 5.72 6.09 -18.26
C THR A 80 5.87 7.45 -18.93
N VAL A 81 6.53 8.37 -18.24
CA VAL A 81 6.66 9.77 -18.66
C VAL A 81 8.04 10.32 -18.35
N THR A 82 8.50 11.25 -19.19
CA THR A 82 9.69 12.04 -18.91
C THR A 82 9.27 13.31 -18.18
N THR A 83 9.69 13.48 -16.93
CA THR A 83 9.20 14.57 -16.06
C THR A 83 10.32 15.26 -15.31
N VAL A 84 10.06 16.49 -14.87
CA VAL A 84 10.96 17.23 -13.97
C VAL A 84 10.92 16.55 -12.61
N TYR A 85 12.09 16.18 -12.11
CA TYR A 85 12.20 15.35 -10.91
C TYR A 85 12.22 16.15 -9.60
N LYS A 86 13.06 17.20 -9.51
CA LYS A 86 13.29 17.98 -8.28
C LYS A 86 13.28 19.48 -8.54
N SER A 87 12.91 20.24 -7.52
CA SER A 87 13.08 21.70 -7.48
C SER A 87 14.55 22.09 -7.62
N PHE A 88 14.80 23.25 -8.25
CA PHE A 88 16.14 23.78 -8.53
C PHE A 88 17.04 22.91 -9.43
N SER A 89 16.46 21.90 -10.11
CA SER A 89 17.13 21.15 -11.17
C SER A 89 16.29 21.14 -12.44
N HIS A 90 16.93 21.32 -13.59
CA HIS A 90 16.30 21.17 -14.91
C HIS A 90 16.42 19.74 -15.46
N THR A 91 16.95 18.79 -14.68
CA THR A 91 17.10 17.40 -15.11
C THR A 91 15.73 16.73 -15.23
N MET A 92 15.46 16.22 -16.42
CA MET A 92 14.30 15.37 -16.67
C MET A 92 14.66 13.91 -16.45
N VAL A 93 13.77 13.19 -15.78
CA VAL A 93 13.92 11.76 -15.49
C VAL A 93 12.87 10.99 -16.28
N ASN A 94 13.26 9.87 -16.90
CA ASN A 94 12.34 8.91 -17.46
C ASN A 94 11.83 8.00 -16.34
N ALA A 95 10.57 8.15 -15.93
CA ALA A 95 10.02 7.39 -14.82
C ALA A 95 8.59 6.95 -15.09
N SER A 96 8.24 5.79 -14.55
CA SER A 96 6.88 5.28 -14.47
C SER A 96 6.24 5.77 -13.18
N ILE A 97 5.15 6.53 -13.33
CA ILE A 97 4.31 7.00 -12.24
C ILE A 97 3.13 6.04 -12.14
N GLY A 98 2.90 5.47 -10.96
CA GLY A 98 1.73 4.65 -10.67
C GLY A 98 0.89 5.27 -9.57
N LEU A 99 -0.42 5.32 -9.79
CA LEU A 99 -1.43 5.73 -8.82
C LEU A 99 -2.22 4.48 -8.41
N TRP A 100 -2.29 4.24 -7.11
CA TRP A 100 -3.00 3.11 -6.49
C TRP A 100 -3.97 3.68 -5.47
N VAL A 101 -5.26 3.63 -5.78
CA VAL A 101 -6.31 4.15 -4.91
C VAL A 101 -6.87 3.00 -4.08
N GLY A 102 -6.85 3.15 -2.77
CA GLY A 102 -7.49 2.27 -1.81
C GLY A 102 -8.65 2.94 -1.09
N LEU A 103 -9.28 2.19 -0.19
CA LEU A 103 -10.40 2.74 0.62
C LEU A 103 -9.91 3.71 1.70
N ARG A 104 -8.69 3.51 2.20
CA ARG A 104 -8.13 4.26 3.34
C ARG A 104 -7.18 5.37 2.92
N GLY A 105 -6.87 5.46 1.63
CA GLY A 105 -5.90 6.42 1.11
C GLY A 105 -5.46 6.04 -0.29
N LEU A 106 -4.38 6.67 -0.71
CA LEU A 106 -3.76 6.45 -2.01
C LEU A 106 -2.26 6.21 -1.83
N ASN A 107 -1.71 5.34 -2.68
CA ASN A 107 -0.28 5.15 -2.81
C ASN A 107 0.16 5.67 -4.19
N ILE A 108 1.20 6.49 -4.20
CA ILE A 108 1.82 7.01 -5.42
C ILE A 108 3.21 6.43 -5.52
N THR A 109 3.46 5.77 -6.64
CA THR A 109 4.74 5.15 -6.96
C THR A 109 5.44 5.95 -8.05
N LEU A 110 6.75 6.13 -7.91
CA LEU A 110 7.60 6.75 -8.93
C LEU A 110 8.85 5.88 -9.09
N THR A 111 8.90 5.14 -10.19
CA THR A 111 10.00 4.21 -10.48
C THR A 111 10.74 4.67 -11.74
N GLY A 112 12.05 4.90 -11.64
CA GLY A 112 12.86 5.25 -12.80
C GLY A 112 13.01 4.10 -13.78
N ASP A 113 13.08 4.42 -15.08
CA ASP A 113 13.44 3.49 -16.16
C ASP A 113 14.68 3.99 -16.91
N PRO A 114 15.91 3.59 -16.51
CA PRO A 114 16.26 2.63 -15.45
C PRO A 114 16.15 3.21 -14.03
N ILE A 115 16.14 2.35 -12.99
CA ILE A 115 15.96 2.78 -11.57
C ILE A 115 17.05 3.76 -11.11
N HIS A 116 18.28 3.55 -11.57
CA HIS A 116 19.41 4.44 -11.27
C HIS A 116 19.58 5.46 -12.39
N GLN A 117 19.23 6.71 -12.11
CA GLN A 117 19.39 7.84 -13.02
C GLN A 117 20.04 9.00 -12.27
N PHE A 118 20.94 9.73 -12.93
CA PHE A 118 21.60 10.91 -12.37
C PHE A 118 22.24 10.68 -10.99
N ASN A 119 22.86 9.50 -10.80
CA ASN A 119 23.48 9.08 -9.53
C ASN A 119 22.51 8.96 -8.33
N GLU A 120 21.22 8.81 -8.62
CA GLU A 120 20.17 8.63 -7.61
C GLU A 120 19.35 7.37 -7.89
N THR A 121 18.71 6.85 -6.83
CA THR A 121 17.83 5.68 -6.92
C THR A 121 16.38 6.15 -6.91
N ILE A 122 15.70 6.02 -8.03
CA ILE A 122 14.34 6.53 -8.21
C ILE A 122 13.39 5.35 -8.05
N ASN A 123 12.98 5.10 -6.82
CA ASN A 123 12.02 4.07 -6.45
C ASN A 123 11.26 4.53 -5.21
N TYR A 124 10.29 5.41 -5.44
CA TYR A 124 9.44 5.96 -4.39
C TYR A 124 8.11 5.22 -4.34
N ASN A 125 7.61 5.05 -3.12
CA ASN A 125 6.28 4.54 -2.82
C ASN A 125 5.73 5.33 -1.64
N GLU A 126 5.06 6.44 -1.93
CA GLU A 126 4.52 7.36 -0.92
C GLU A 126 3.05 7.07 -0.70
N ARG A 127 2.63 7.07 0.57
CA ARG A 127 1.25 6.82 0.97
C ARG A 127 0.65 8.08 1.58
N PHE A 128 -0.53 8.44 1.12
CA PHE A 128 -1.32 9.55 1.66
C PHE A 128 -2.64 9.00 2.19
N SER A 129 -2.90 9.18 3.47
CA SER A 129 -4.10 8.64 4.13
C SER A 129 -5.24 9.65 4.08
N TRP A 130 -6.47 9.16 3.89
CA TRP A 130 -7.68 9.97 4.00
C TRP A 130 -8.73 9.37 4.94
N GLU A 131 -8.31 8.47 5.85
CA GLU A 131 -9.21 7.91 6.88
C GLU A 131 -9.89 9.02 7.70
N THR A 132 -9.18 10.14 7.92
CA THR A 132 -9.76 11.36 8.47
C THR A 132 -9.66 12.49 7.45
N ARG A 133 -10.69 13.34 7.40
CA ARG A 133 -10.78 14.47 6.45
C ARG A 133 -9.56 15.40 6.45
N ILE A 134 -8.93 15.59 7.61
CA ILE A 134 -7.79 16.51 7.77
C ILE A 134 -6.46 15.81 7.45
N GLN A 135 -6.39 14.48 7.60
CA GLN A 135 -5.14 13.72 7.51
C GLN A 135 -4.48 13.86 6.13
N TYR A 136 -5.29 13.88 5.07
CA TYR A 136 -4.76 13.96 3.71
C TYR A 136 -4.02 15.27 3.47
N ASP A 137 -4.63 16.39 3.87
CA ASP A 137 -4.06 17.71 3.66
C ASP A 137 -2.78 17.91 4.52
N THR A 138 -2.74 17.31 5.71
CA THR A 138 -1.52 17.31 6.56
C THR A 138 -0.41 16.43 5.99
N ASP A 139 -0.74 15.23 5.51
CA ASP A 139 0.23 14.31 4.89
C ASP A 139 0.82 14.95 3.63
N TYR A 140 0.00 15.66 2.85
CA TYR A 140 0.46 16.43 1.69
C TYR A 140 1.42 17.56 2.08
N GLN A 141 1.10 18.33 3.12
CA GLN A 141 1.98 19.40 3.62
C GLN A 141 3.31 18.84 4.12
N GLU A 142 3.30 17.73 4.87
CA GLU A 142 4.53 17.07 5.30
C GLU A 142 5.36 16.58 4.10
N GLY A 143 4.71 16.01 3.08
CA GLY A 143 5.36 15.61 1.83
C GLY A 143 6.00 16.79 1.09
N LEU A 144 5.37 17.96 1.12
CA LEU A 144 5.90 19.19 0.54
C LEU A 144 7.13 19.70 1.30
N GLU A 145 7.06 19.73 2.64
CA GLU A 145 8.17 20.13 3.52
C GLU A 145 9.37 19.18 3.41
N ARG A 146 9.12 17.88 3.24
CA ARG A 146 10.16 16.86 3.01
C ARG A 146 10.79 16.95 1.62
N GLY A 147 10.20 17.70 0.69
CA GLY A 147 10.71 17.88 -0.66
C GLY A 147 10.55 16.65 -1.54
N LEU A 148 9.38 16.00 -1.51
CA LEU A 148 9.06 14.89 -2.41
C LEU A 148 9.23 15.27 -3.89
N PRO A 149 9.53 14.31 -4.77
CA PRO A 149 9.63 14.56 -6.20
C PRO A 149 8.39 15.24 -6.77
N ASN A 150 8.59 16.19 -7.69
CA ASN A 150 7.51 16.98 -8.30
C ASN A 150 6.37 16.12 -8.89
N PRO A 151 6.62 14.97 -9.57
CA PRO A 151 5.54 14.19 -10.13
C PRO A 151 4.62 13.56 -9.08
N ILE A 152 5.16 13.20 -7.91
CA ILE A 152 4.38 12.66 -6.79
C ILE A 152 3.50 13.77 -6.22
N LEU A 153 4.09 14.93 -5.94
CA LEU A 153 3.35 16.08 -5.42
C LEU A 153 2.25 16.53 -6.38
N TYR A 154 2.52 16.56 -7.68
CA TYR A 154 1.55 16.94 -8.70
C TYR A 154 0.31 16.04 -8.71
N VAL A 155 0.50 14.72 -8.59
CA VAL A 155 -0.62 13.77 -8.53
C VAL A 155 -1.35 13.90 -7.18
N ALA A 156 -0.61 13.97 -6.07
CA ALA A 156 -1.17 14.13 -4.73
C ALA A 156 -2.01 15.41 -4.60
N GLU A 157 -1.62 16.50 -5.27
CA GLU A 157 -2.34 17.78 -5.27
C GLU A 157 -3.77 17.65 -5.80
N LYS A 158 -4.01 16.74 -6.76
CA LYS A 158 -5.34 16.51 -7.35
C LYS A 158 -6.36 15.95 -6.35
N PHE A 159 -5.90 15.37 -5.26
CA PHE A 159 -6.72 14.76 -4.22
C PHE A 159 -6.79 15.60 -2.93
N ILE A 160 -6.27 16.84 -2.93
CA ILE A 160 -6.44 17.77 -1.81
C ILE A 160 -7.90 18.19 -1.68
N SER A 161 -8.35 18.45 -0.45
CA SER A 161 -9.73 18.88 -0.16
C SER A 161 -10.20 20.12 -0.93
N ILE A 162 -9.27 21.04 -1.22
CA ILE A 162 -9.50 22.34 -1.90
C ILE A 162 -9.33 22.23 -3.43
N SER A 163 -8.92 21.07 -3.94
CA SER A 163 -8.67 20.88 -5.39
C SER A 163 -9.92 21.19 -6.24
N PRO A 164 -9.76 21.82 -7.42
CA PRO A 164 -10.88 22.22 -8.28
C PRO A 164 -11.65 21.01 -8.85
N CYS A 165 -10.99 19.85 -8.99
CA CYS A 165 -11.57 18.62 -9.50
C CYS A 165 -12.44 17.87 -8.47
N ARG A 166 -12.39 18.25 -7.18
CA ARG A 166 -13.22 17.69 -6.09
C ARG A 166 -13.19 16.16 -5.94
N LEU A 167 -12.15 15.50 -6.44
CA LEU A 167 -11.99 14.04 -6.38
C LEU A 167 -11.97 13.54 -4.93
N HIS A 168 -11.29 14.27 -4.04
CA HIS A 168 -11.18 13.94 -2.62
C HIS A 168 -12.53 13.60 -1.98
N GLN A 169 -13.55 14.45 -2.17
CA GLN A 169 -14.85 14.27 -1.54
C GLN A 169 -15.56 13.01 -2.04
N GLN A 170 -15.44 12.70 -3.34
CA GLN A 170 -16.09 11.54 -3.95
C GLN A 170 -15.41 10.23 -3.54
N TYR A 171 -14.06 10.19 -3.55
CA TYR A 171 -13.31 9.02 -3.11
C TYR A 171 -13.46 8.77 -1.61
N CYS A 172 -13.42 9.80 -0.77
CA CYS A 172 -13.62 9.63 0.67
C CYS A 172 -15.04 9.10 0.99
N ALA A 173 -16.08 9.65 0.36
CA ALA A 173 -17.45 9.19 0.60
C ALA A 173 -17.66 7.74 0.12
N SER A 174 -17.27 7.44 -1.13
CA SER A 174 -17.39 6.08 -1.69
C SER A 174 -16.60 5.06 -0.87
N SER A 175 -15.38 5.41 -0.47
CA SER A 175 -14.53 4.53 0.32
C SER A 175 -15.08 4.27 1.71
N TYR A 176 -15.64 5.31 2.37
CA TYR A 176 -16.26 5.18 3.68
C TYR A 176 -17.44 4.21 3.64
N TYR A 177 -18.36 4.37 2.68
CA TYR A 177 -19.51 3.48 2.54
C TYR A 177 -19.12 2.07 2.09
N ALA A 178 -18.19 1.93 1.15
CA ALA A 178 -17.69 0.63 0.72
C ALA A 178 -17.06 -0.13 1.91
N SER A 179 -16.17 0.52 2.65
CA SER A 179 -15.55 -0.05 3.85
C SER A 179 -16.62 -0.46 4.88
N ALA A 180 -17.62 0.40 5.14
CA ALA A 180 -18.71 0.10 6.05
C ALA A 180 -19.60 -1.08 5.61
N LEU A 181 -19.74 -1.33 4.30
CA LEU A 181 -20.49 -2.49 3.78
C LEU A 181 -19.70 -3.80 3.85
N MET A 182 -18.36 -3.73 3.86
CA MET A 182 -17.49 -4.90 4.01
C MET A 182 -17.20 -5.27 5.46
N TRP A 183 -17.41 -4.34 6.40
CA TRP A 183 -17.37 -4.58 7.84
C TRP A 183 -18.61 -5.30 8.33
#